data_AF-A0A7S0AR16-F1
#
_entry.id   AF-A0A7S0AR16-F1
#
_cell.length_a   1.000
_cell.length_b   1.000
_cell.length_c   1.000
_cell.angle_alpha   90.00
_cell.angle_beta   90.00
_cell.angle_gamma   90.00
#
_symmetry.space_group_name_H-M   'P 1'
#
loop_
_entity.id
_entity.type
_entity.pdbx_description
1 polymer ?
#
loop_
_entity_poly.entity_id
_entity_poly.type
_entity_poly.pdbx_seq_one_letter_code
_entity_poly.pdbx_strand_id
1 'polypeptide(L)'
;GEGTVSLQEWQLLDQLWKEFDLSIREFVHFLALTTGGMGLEAAFEVLDDDGSGELSEEEWRQAVQDMGYFGPAEVVFALLDTTDDGKIELDEFMVLENYLPKEDAHSVT
;
A
#
# COMPACT_ATOMS: atom_id res chain seq x y z
N GLY A 1 -30.74 -18.42 8.97
CA GLY A 1 -30.32 -17.64 10.14
C GLY A 1 -29.95 -16.28 9.61
N GLU A 2 -30.80 -15.29 9.82
CA GLU A 2 -30.68 -14.00 9.15
C GLU A 2 -29.72 -13.11 9.98
N GLY A 3 -28.45 -13.09 9.58
CA GLY A 3 -27.43 -12.21 10.13
C GLY A 3 -27.62 -10.80 9.58
N THR A 4 -28.45 -10.01 10.25
CA THR A 4 -28.51 -8.57 9.99
C THR A 4 -27.45 -7.90 10.83
N VAL A 5 -26.41 -7.38 10.17
CA VAL A 5 -25.39 -6.55 10.81
C VAL A 5 -26.06 -5.25 11.25
N SER A 6 -25.93 -4.89 12.52
CA SER A 6 -26.54 -3.70 13.11
C SER A 6 -25.86 -2.41 12.64
N LEU A 7 -26.54 -1.26 12.72
CA LEU A 7 -25.97 0.04 12.34
C LEU A 7 -24.63 0.33 13.04
N GLN A 8 -24.47 -0.10 14.29
CA GLN A 8 -23.23 0.09 15.05
C GLN A 8 -22.10 -0.81 14.52
N GLU A 9 -22.41 -2.06 14.15
CA GLU A 9 -21.45 -2.93 13.47
C GLU A 9 -21.07 -2.39 12.09
N TRP A 10 -22.01 -1.79 11.36
CA TRP A 10 -21.71 -1.09 10.11
C TRP A 10 -20.82 0.14 10.31
N GLN A 11 -21.04 0.91 11.39
CA GLN A 11 -20.18 2.04 11.73
C GLN A 11 -18.77 1.59 12.11
N LEU A 12 -18.64 0.47 12.82
CA LEU A 12 -17.34 -0.13 13.11
C LEU A 12 -16.63 -0.55 11.82
N LEU A 13 -17.34 -1.18 10.88
CA LEU A 13 -16.78 -1.53 9.57
C LEU A 13 -16.34 -0.30 8.78
N ASP A 14 -17.16 0.76 8.73
CA ASP A 14 -16.79 2.02 8.08
C ASP A 14 -15.53 2.65 8.70
N GLN A 15 -15.40 2.57 10.03
CA GLN A 15 -14.22 3.07 10.72
C GLN A 15 -12.98 2.22 10.44
N LEU A 16 -13.11 0.90 10.42
CA LEU A 16 -12.03 -0.01 10.05
C LEU A 16 -11.54 0.27 8.63
N TRP A 17 -12.45 0.40 7.65
CA TRP A 17 -12.09 0.71 6.26
C TRP A 17 -11.32 2.02 6.12
N LYS A 18 -11.64 3.04 6.93
CA LYS A 18 -10.90 4.31 6.95
C LYS A 18 -9.49 4.15 7.49
N GLU A 19 -9.29 3.33 8.53
CA GLU A 19 -7.95 3.03 9.06
C GLU A 19 -7.11 2.26 8.04
N PHE A 20 -7.73 1.33 7.30
CA PHE A 20 -7.08 0.62 6.19
C PHE A 20 -6.66 1.58 5.06
N ASP A 21 -7.59 2.39 4.55
CA ASP A 21 -7.32 3.37 3.50
C ASP A 21 -6.24 4.38 3.92
N LEU A 22 -6.27 4.83 5.19
CA LEU A 22 -5.24 5.71 5.74
C LEU A 22 -3.87 5.03 5.76
N SER A 23 -3.79 3.76 6.17
CA SER A 23 -2.54 3.00 6.22
C SER A 23 -1.89 2.89 4.84
N ILE A 24 -2.67 2.63 3.78
CA ILE A 24 -2.15 2.58 2.41
C ILE A 24 -1.62 3.95 1.98
N ARG A 25 -2.34 5.04 2.28
CA ARG A 25 -1.88 6.40 1.96
C ARG A 25 -0.58 6.76 2.67
N GLU A 26 -0.45 6.39 3.94
CA GLU A 26 0.77 6.61 4.71
C GLU A 26 1.95 5.83 4.11
N PHE A 27 1.72 4.60 3.66
CA PHE A 27 2.72 3.81 2.95
C PHE A 27 3.15 4.46 1.63
N VAL A 28 2.21 4.92 0.80
CA VAL A 28 2.54 5.61 -0.46
C VAL A 28 3.31 6.89 -0.21
N HIS A 29 2.92 7.67 0.80
CA HIS A 29 3.64 8.87 1.17
C HIS A 29 5.05 8.56 1.67
N PHE A 30 5.21 7.49 2.45
CA PHE A 30 6.52 6.99 2.86
C PHE A 30 7.38 6.64 1.66
N LEU A 31 6.88 5.84 0.71
CA LEU A 31 7.62 5.48 -0.51
C LEU A 31 8.02 6.70 -1.34
N ALA A 32 7.11 7.67 -1.49
CA ALA A 32 7.41 8.90 -2.23
C ALA A 32 8.55 9.71 -1.57
N LEU A 33 8.62 9.71 -0.24
CA LEU A 33 9.66 10.40 0.52
C LEU A 33 11.00 9.64 0.50
N THR A 34 10.99 8.31 0.66
CA THR A 34 12.22 7.50 0.74
C THR A 34 12.89 7.32 -0.61
N THR A 35 12.11 7.23 -1.68
CA THR A 35 12.62 7.08 -3.06
C THR A 35 12.89 8.42 -3.74
N GLY A 36 12.78 9.53 -3.02
CA GLY A 36 13.07 10.86 -3.58
C GLY A 36 12.14 11.29 -4.71
N GLY A 37 10.91 10.78 -4.75
CA GLY A 37 9.91 11.13 -5.76
C GLY A 37 10.19 10.54 -7.15
N MET A 38 10.96 9.47 -7.26
CA MET A 38 11.30 8.83 -8.54
C MET A 38 10.11 8.11 -9.22
N GLY A 39 8.97 7.97 -8.52
CA GLY A 39 7.77 7.28 -9.00
C GLY A 39 7.63 5.88 -8.41
N LEU A 40 6.46 5.26 -8.58
CA LEU A 40 6.18 3.94 -8.01
C LEU A 40 6.95 2.81 -8.70
N GLU A 41 7.18 2.90 -10.01
CA GLU A 41 7.99 1.90 -10.75
C GLU A 41 9.42 1.86 -10.20
N ALA A 42 10.06 3.02 -10.02
CA ALA A 42 11.38 3.10 -9.42
C ALA A 42 11.39 2.67 -7.94
N ALA A 43 10.29 2.90 -7.21
CA ALA A 43 10.16 2.40 -5.85
C ALA A 43 10.10 0.88 -5.81
N PHE A 44 9.39 0.25 -6.75
CA PHE A 44 9.33 -1.20 -6.90
C PHE A 44 10.73 -1.78 -7.15
N GLU A 45 11.51 -1.20 -8.07
CA GLU A 45 12.89 -1.63 -8.35
C GLU A 45 13.83 -1.53 -7.12
N VAL A 46 13.54 -0.63 -6.17
CA VAL A 46 14.31 -0.53 -4.92
C VAL A 46 13.86 -1.56 -3.88
N LEU A 47 12.59 -1.97 -3.91
CA LEU A 47 12.05 -3.00 -3.03
C LEU A 47 12.42 -4.42 -3.52
N ASP A 48 12.53 -4.60 -4.84
CA ASP A 48 12.88 -5.87 -5.51
C ASP A 48 14.41 -6.08 -5.48
N ASP A 49 14.91 -6.60 -4.36
CA ASP A 49 16.36 -6.78 -4.11
C ASP A 49 17.00 -7.79 -5.07
N ASP A 50 16.27 -8.83 -5.46
CA ASP A 50 16.78 -9.88 -6.33
C ASP A 50 16.54 -9.64 -7.84
N GLY A 51 15.68 -8.66 -8.18
CA GLY A 51 15.36 -8.27 -9.55
C GLY A 51 14.50 -9.29 -10.29
N SER A 52 13.71 -10.08 -9.56
CA SER A 52 12.81 -11.09 -10.11
C SER A 52 11.62 -10.49 -10.86
N GLY A 53 11.29 -9.22 -10.59
CA GLY A 53 10.08 -8.56 -11.10
C GLY A 53 8.83 -8.83 -10.27
N GLU A 54 8.99 -9.45 -9.10
CA GLU A 54 7.96 -9.76 -8.11
C GLU A 54 8.52 -9.49 -6.70
N LEU A 55 7.68 -9.07 -5.75
CA LEU A 55 8.10 -8.91 -4.36
C LEU A 55 7.56 -10.06 -3.54
N SER A 56 8.43 -10.97 -3.11
CA SER A 56 8.04 -11.98 -2.12
C SER A 56 7.77 -11.34 -0.76
N GLU A 57 7.04 -12.05 0.11
CA GLU A 57 6.77 -11.58 1.47
C GLU A 57 8.06 -11.29 2.28
N GLU A 58 9.11 -12.08 2.05
CA GLU A 58 10.41 -11.91 2.71
C GLU A 58 11.11 -10.63 2.23
N GLU A 59 11.17 -10.41 0.91
CA GLU A 59 11.76 -9.21 0.32
C GLU A 59 11.01 -7.96 0.76
N TRP A 60 9.69 -8.02 0.76
CA TRP A 60 8.85 -6.95 1.28
C TRP A 60 9.20 -6.60 2.73
N ARG A 61 9.21 -7.60 3.63
CA ARG A 61 9.51 -7.40 5.05
C ARG A 61 10.91 -6.81 5.26
N GLN A 62 11.89 -7.33 4.55
CA GLN A 62 13.27 -6.87 4.64
C GLN A 62 13.41 -5.44 4.11
N ALA A 63 12.89 -5.15 2.92
CA ALA A 63 13.01 -3.85 2.28
C ALA A 63 12.31 -2.73 3.07
N VAL A 64 11.08 -2.96 3.53
CA VAL A 64 10.37 -1.95 4.34
C VAL A 64 11.05 -1.73 5.70
N GLN A 65 11.67 -2.76 6.29
CA GLN A 65 12.46 -2.62 7.50
C GLN A 65 13.73 -1.80 7.26
N ASP A 66 14.45 -2.05 6.17
CA ASP A 66 15.68 -1.35 5.81
C ASP A 66 15.43 0.12 5.46
N MET A 67 14.28 0.42 4.83
CA MET A 67 13.83 1.79 4.60
C MET A 67 13.34 2.50 5.88
N GLY A 68 13.15 1.77 6.98
CA GLY A 68 12.69 2.32 8.25
C GLY A 68 11.19 2.62 8.31
N TYR A 69 10.37 1.81 7.62
CA TYR A 69 8.92 1.87 7.73
C TYR A 69 8.45 1.20 9.03
N PHE A 70 7.65 1.89 9.82
CA PHE A 70 7.11 1.38 11.09
C PHE A 70 5.58 1.23 11.08
N GLY A 71 4.94 1.37 9.92
CA GLY A 71 3.51 1.16 9.75
C GLY A 71 3.13 -0.33 9.60
N PRO A 72 1.86 -0.63 9.31
CA PRO A 72 1.36 -2.00 9.24
C PRO A 72 1.77 -2.71 7.93
N ALA A 73 3.04 -3.03 7.77
CA ALA A 73 3.61 -3.58 6.53
C ALA A 73 2.95 -4.88 6.06
N GLU A 74 2.62 -5.80 6.98
CA GLU A 74 1.95 -7.07 6.65
C GLU A 74 0.53 -6.83 6.11
N VAL A 75 -0.16 -5.82 6.62
CA VAL A 75 -1.50 -5.45 6.14
C VAL A 75 -1.42 -4.84 4.75
N VAL A 76 -0.44 -3.97 4.50
CA VAL A 76 -0.24 -3.39 3.18
C VAL A 76 0.13 -4.47 2.16
N PHE A 77 0.99 -5.43 2.53
CA PHE A 77 1.33 -6.56 1.66
C PHE A 77 0.08 -7.36 1.27
N ALA A 78 -0.72 -7.78 2.25
CA ALA A 78 -1.94 -8.56 2.02
C ALA A 78 -3.02 -7.81 1.23
N LEU A 79 -2.95 -6.47 1.17
CA LEU A 79 -3.85 -5.65 0.35
C LEU A 79 -3.36 -5.53 -1.09
N LEU A 80 -2.05 -5.63 -1.31
CA LEU A 80 -1.44 -5.56 -2.63
C LEU A 80 -1.39 -6.91 -3.32
N ASP A 81 -1.18 -8.01 -2.58
CA ASP A 81 -1.29 -9.39 -3.08
C ASP A 81 -2.76 -9.72 -3.39
N THR A 82 -3.24 -9.25 -4.54
CA THR A 82 -4.64 -9.42 -4.96
C THR A 82 -4.92 -10.79 -5.56
N THR A 83 -3.86 -11.46 -6.02
CA THR A 83 -3.91 -12.81 -6.56
C THR A 83 -3.80 -13.89 -5.48
N ASP A 84 -3.42 -13.54 -4.25
CA ASP A 84 -3.28 -14.42 -3.07
C ASP A 84 -2.27 -15.55 -3.31
N ASP A 85 -1.17 -15.24 -3.99
CA ASP A 85 -0.10 -16.19 -4.30
C ASP A 85 1.20 -15.96 -3.51
N GLY A 86 1.16 -15.02 -2.57
CA GLY A 86 2.22 -14.77 -1.59
C GLY A 86 3.34 -13.86 -2.12
N LYS A 87 3.05 -13.10 -3.18
CA LYS A 87 3.95 -12.14 -3.80
C LYS A 87 3.17 -10.95 -4.34
N ILE A 88 3.88 -9.88 -4.68
CA ILE A 88 3.31 -8.70 -5.33
C ILE A 88 3.96 -8.53 -6.69
N GLU A 89 3.18 -8.72 -7.75
CA GLU A 89 3.64 -8.41 -9.10
C GLU A 89 3.59 -6.89 -9.36
N LEU A 90 4.34 -6.41 -10.35
CA LEU A 90 4.39 -4.98 -10.66
C LEU A 90 3.00 -4.37 -10.89
N ASP A 91 2.13 -5.05 -11.64
CA ASP A 91 0.76 -4.58 -11.93
C ASP A 91 -0.08 -4.43 -10.64
N GLU A 92 0.13 -5.32 -9.67
CA GLU A 92 -0.53 -5.26 -8.36
C GLU A 92 0.01 -4.10 -7.51
N PHE A 93 1.32 -3.89 -7.53
CA PHE A 93 1.95 -2.76 -6.86
C PHE A 93 1.48 -1.41 -7.42
N MET A 94 1.29 -1.31 -8.74
CA MET A 94 0.85 -0.08 -9.39
C MET A 94 -0.57 0.36 -9.01
N VAL A 95 -1.36 -0.49 -8.35
CA VAL A 95 -2.65 -0.07 -7.74
C VAL A 95 -2.47 1.09 -6.75
N LEU A 96 -1.27 1.23 -6.16
CA LEU A 96 -0.89 2.34 -5.27
C LEU A 96 -0.98 3.72 -5.94
N GLU A 97 -0.98 3.82 -7.27
CA GLU A 97 -1.20 5.09 -7.98
C GLU A 97 -2.50 5.78 -7.59
N ASN A 98 -3.54 5.00 -7.25
CA ASN A 98 -4.83 5.54 -6.81
C ASN A 98 -4.78 6.28 -5.46
N TYR A 99 -3.72 6.04 -4.69
CA TYR A 99 -3.48 6.63 -3.37
C TYR A 99 -2.43 7.73 -3.39
N LEU A 100 -1.79 7.99 -4.54
CA LEU A 100 -0.96 9.16 -4.71
C LEU A 100 -1.81 10.41 -4.42
N PRO A 101 -1.24 11.42 -3.74
CA PRO A 101 -1.92 12.69 -3.59
C PRO A 101 -2.24 13.20 -4.98
N LYS A 102 -3.54 13.32 -5.29
CA LYS A 102 -3.97 13.98 -6.51
C LYS A 102 -3.40 15.38 -6.43
N GLU A 103 -2.55 15.75 -7.39
CA GLU A 103 -2.10 17.12 -7.51
C GLU A 103 -3.34 18.00 -7.44
N ASP A 104 -3.44 18.84 -6.42
CA ASP A 104 -4.55 19.78 -6.30
C ASP A 104 -4.56 20.56 -7.61
N ALA A 105 -5.61 20.39 -8.41
CA ALA A 105 -5.91 21.23 -9.57
C ALA A 105 -6.30 22.65 -9.12
N HIS A 106 -5.53 23.25 -8.21
CA HIS A 106 -5.69 24.55 -7.60
C HIS A 106 -4.34 25.27 -7.43
N SER A 107 -3.47 25.15 -8.44
CA SER A 107 -2.51 26.21 -8.72
C SER A 107 -2.87 26.85 -10.05
N VAL A 108 -3.16 28.16 -9.99
CA VAL A 108 -3.41 29.12 -11.09
C VAL A 108 -4.86 29.12 -11.61
N THR A 109 -5.68 30.18 -11.50
CA THR A 109 -5.46 31.64 -11.33
C THR A 109 -6.34 32.28 -10.25
#